data_AF-A0A8J4TK97-F1
#
_entry.id   AF-A0A8J4TK97-F1
#
_cell.length_a   1.000
_cell.length_b   1.000
_cell.length_c   1.000
_cell.angle_alpha   90.00
_cell.angle_beta   90.00
_cell.angle_gamma   90.00
#
_symmetry.space_group_name_H-M   'P 1'
#
loop_
_entity.id
_entity.type
_entity.pdbx_description
1 polymer ?
#
loop_
_entity_poly.entity_id
_entity_poly.type
_entity_poly.pdbx_seq_one_letter_code
_entity_poly.pdbx_strand_id
1 'polypeptide(L)'
;MELFWSHCGNRENASANRPPTEPCFGKFALIVPVQLATKKLSVSAILFGILAGIIGIGAGLFLGFALGAALAAAFHVSTFEGEAGYFAAAIALIVTFIVAPGLILLTLYWRGTRGLWLFVGLITVCVSLGIIAVSGFGIWYAGQPHVLNINGPTPLLEFEVKPPAGQSLQSLADVQPELDTDRNAMPGYWHTDAPQDPGLRAGYVELYFRTSQRLFVLKFPGQEDKIFRLKLPANPMREKYRAWSDWQNPDFVAKAGQQPSRPSGGNEYQIRYKMDYQDR
;
A
#
# COMPACT_ATOMS: atom_id res chain seq x y z
N MET A 1 -7.27 30.56 84.36
CA MET A 1 -6.08 31.44 84.46
C MET A 1 -6.03 32.26 83.18
N GLU A 2 -5.90 33.59 83.35
CA GLU A 2 -5.81 34.66 82.33
C GLU A 2 -7.13 35.00 81.59
N LEU A 3 -7.89 36.01 82.05
CA LEU A 3 -7.76 37.48 81.84
C LEU A 3 -8.52 37.90 80.56
N PHE A 4 -9.79 38.30 80.63
CA PHE A 4 -10.38 39.59 81.07
C PHE A 4 -10.02 40.80 80.16
N TRP A 5 -11.07 41.30 79.49
CA TRP A 5 -11.31 42.66 78.97
C TRP A 5 -10.62 43.18 77.70
N SER A 6 -11.46 43.55 76.71
CA SER A 6 -11.57 44.96 76.32
C SER A 6 -12.99 45.30 75.83
N HIS A 7 -13.40 46.51 76.14
CA HIS A 7 -14.75 47.07 76.16
C HIS A 7 -14.68 48.43 75.46
N CYS A 8 -15.71 48.80 74.68
CA CYS A 8 -16.12 50.14 74.18
C CYS A 8 -16.68 49.99 72.75
N GLY A 9 -17.81 50.55 72.32
CA GLY A 9 -18.85 51.43 72.88
C GLY A 9 -19.84 51.64 71.71
N ASN A 10 -21.13 51.36 71.85
CA ASN A 10 -22.23 52.19 72.37
C ASN A 10 -22.70 53.34 71.43
N ARG A 11 -24.04 53.47 71.32
CA ARG A 11 -24.85 54.63 70.85
C ARG A 11 -24.86 54.97 69.35
N GLU A 12 -25.93 55.43 68.69
CA GLU A 12 -27.30 55.79 69.08
C GLU A 12 -28.18 55.95 67.81
N ASN A 13 -29.48 55.98 68.08
CA ASN A 13 -30.67 56.23 67.27
C ASN A 13 -30.67 57.28 66.13
N ALA A 14 -31.57 57.01 65.18
CA ALA A 14 -32.54 57.93 64.53
C ALA A 14 -32.06 59.18 63.77
N SER A 15 -32.45 59.27 62.49
CA SER A 15 -33.46 60.23 62.03
C SER A 15 -33.58 60.22 60.50
N ALA A 16 -34.82 60.28 60.05
CA ALA A 16 -35.21 60.56 58.68
C ALA A 16 -34.62 61.88 58.17
N ASN A 17 -34.32 61.95 56.87
CA ASN A 17 -34.83 62.96 55.93
C ASN A 17 -34.28 62.70 54.51
N ARG A 18 -35.20 62.54 53.54
CA ARG A 18 -34.95 62.65 52.09
C ARG A 18 -35.16 64.12 51.64
N PRO A 19 -35.05 64.46 50.34
CA PRO A 19 -33.86 64.68 49.49
C PRO A 19 -33.91 66.14 48.91
N PRO A 20 -33.18 66.59 47.86
CA PRO A 20 -33.40 66.14 46.46
C PRO A 20 -32.19 66.17 45.47
N THR A 21 -32.35 65.41 44.38
CA THR A 21 -31.91 65.62 42.96
C THR A 21 -30.43 65.68 42.54
N GLU A 22 -29.96 64.51 42.02
CA GLU A 22 -29.22 64.21 40.75
C GLU A 22 -27.86 64.87 40.38
N PRO A 23 -27.06 64.32 39.43
CA PRO A 23 -26.88 62.95 38.91
C PRO A 23 -25.39 62.51 38.83
N CYS A 24 -25.08 61.19 38.71
CA CYS A 24 -24.01 60.66 37.82
C CYS A 24 -23.63 59.18 38.11
N PHE A 25 -23.69 58.38 37.03
CA PHE A 25 -22.81 57.25 36.71
C PHE A 25 -22.68 56.08 37.70
N GLY A 26 -23.71 55.23 37.76
CA GLY A 26 -23.62 53.86 38.26
C GLY A 26 -23.21 52.88 37.16
N LYS A 27 -21.96 52.41 37.22
CA LYS A 27 -21.44 51.24 36.49
C LYS A 27 -22.13 49.97 37.04
N PHE A 28 -23.16 49.46 36.38
CA PHE A 28 -23.67 48.11 36.64
C PHE A 28 -23.02 47.12 35.67
N ALA A 29 -21.96 46.47 36.14
CA ALA A 29 -21.43 45.27 35.50
C ALA A 29 -22.40 44.12 35.79
N LEU A 30 -23.30 43.85 34.85
CA LEU A 30 -24.17 42.69 34.86
C LEU A 30 -23.30 41.48 34.44
N ILE A 31 -22.70 40.80 35.42
CA ILE A 31 -22.03 39.51 35.18
C ILE A 31 -23.14 38.49 34.94
N VAL A 32 -23.52 38.32 33.67
CA VAL A 32 -24.28 37.15 33.23
C VAL A 32 -23.31 35.96 33.30
N PRO A 33 -23.54 34.94 34.14
CA PRO A 33 -22.78 33.71 33.99
C PRO A 33 -23.15 33.11 32.63
N VAL A 34 -22.22 33.18 31.68
CA VAL A 34 -22.29 32.38 30.45
C VAL A 34 -22.15 30.93 30.89
N GLN A 35 -23.27 30.31 31.23
CA GLN A 35 -23.39 28.87 31.36
C GLN A 35 -23.15 28.30 29.97
N LEU A 36 -21.91 27.87 29.71
CA LEU A 36 -21.57 27.08 28.53
C LEU A 36 -22.29 25.73 28.68
N ALA A 37 -23.55 25.69 28.23
CA ALA A 37 -24.36 24.48 28.21
C ALA A 37 -23.73 23.47 27.25
N THR A 38 -22.78 22.69 27.75
CA THR A 38 -22.30 21.49 27.08
C THR A 38 -23.43 20.48 27.11
N LYS A 39 -24.27 20.49 26.08
CA LYS A 39 -25.30 19.46 25.88
C LYS A 39 -24.57 18.10 25.77
N LYS A 40 -24.56 17.34 26.87
CA LYS A 40 -23.99 15.99 26.89
C LYS A 40 -24.78 15.12 25.91
N LEU A 41 -24.07 14.40 25.03
CA LEU A 41 -24.68 13.38 24.18
C LEU A 41 -25.39 12.35 25.07
N SER A 42 -26.66 12.04 24.74
CA SER A 42 -27.38 10.97 25.42
C SER A 42 -26.70 9.64 25.13
N VAL A 43 -26.54 8.79 26.14
CA VAL A 43 -25.98 7.43 26.01
C VAL A 43 -26.72 6.63 24.93
N SER A 44 -28.04 6.84 24.80
CA SER A 44 -28.84 6.23 23.73
C SER A 44 -28.40 6.70 22.35
N ALA A 45 -28.08 7.98 22.15
CA ALA A 45 -27.59 8.47 20.87
C ALA A 45 -26.23 7.86 20.50
N ILE A 46 -25.35 7.66 21.50
CA ILE A 46 -24.04 7.02 21.30
C ILE A 46 -24.21 5.55 20.87
N LEU A 47 -25.05 4.78 21.55
CA LEU A 47 -25.29 3.37 21.22
C LEU A 47 -25.85 3.19 19.79
N PHE A 48 -26.79 4.04 19.39
CA PHE A 48 -27.35 3.99 18.04
C PHE A 48 -26.34 4.47 16.99
N GLY A 49 -25.48 5.43 17.32
CA GLY A 49 -24.35 5.81 16.47
C GLY A 49 -23.40 4.64 16.23
N ILE A 50 -23.03 3.89 17.28
CA ILE A 50 -22.19 2.69 17.16
C ILE A 50 -22.86 1.63 16.28
N LEU A 51 -24.15 1.35 16.52
CA LEU A 51 -24.91 0.37 15.74
C LEU A 51 -24.98 0.77 14.26
N ALA A 52 -25.25 2.04 13.97
CA ALA A 52 -25.25 2.58 12.61
C ALA A 52 -23.87 2.49 11.95
N GLY A 53 -22.80 2.67 12.72
CA GLY A 53 -21.43 2.45 12.25
C GLY A 53 -21.17 1.00 11.85
N ILE A 54 -21.57 0.03 12.67
CA ILE A 54 -21.41 -1.40 12.37
C ILE A 54 -22.20 -1.78 11.11
N ILE A 55 -23.47 -1.34 11.02
CA ILE A 55 -24.32 -1.56 9.85
C ILE A 55 -23.69 -0.91 8.61
N GLY A 56 -23.16 0.31 8.76
CA GLY A 56 -22.51 1.03 7.67
C GLY A 56 -21.21 0.38 7.20
N ILE A 57 -20.46 -0.27 8.07
CA ILE A 57 -19.31 -1.08 7.68
C ILE A 57 -19.74 -2.25 6.79
N GLY A 58 -20.74 -3.03 7.24
CA GLY A 58 -21.25 -4.16 6.47
C GLY A 58 -21.82 -3.75 5.12
N ALA A 59 -22.67 -2.72 5.11
CA ALA A 59 -23.27 -2.18 3.89
C ALA A 59 -22.21 -1.60 2.94
N GLY A 60 -21.26 -0.83 3.46
CA GLY A 60 -20.18 -0.22 2.69
C GLY A 60 -19.28 -1.27 2.04
N LEU A 61 -18.90 -2.32 2.77
CA LEU A 61 -18.07 -3.39 2.23
C LEU A 61 -18.82 -4.15 1.15
N PHE A 62 -20.08 -4.52 1.38
CA PHE A 62 -20.89 -5.22 0.39
C PHE A 62 -21.06 -4.42 -0.90
N LEU A 63 -21.50 -3.16 -0.78
CA LEU A 63 -21.69 -2.26 -1.93
C LEU A 63 -20.39 -2.01 -2.68
N GLY A 64 -19.31 -1.79 -1.94
CA GLY A 64 -18.03 -1.47 -2.54
C GLY A 64 -17.33 -2.69 -3.15
N PHE A 65 -17.53 -3.91 -2.65
CA PHE A 65 -17.09 -5.12 -3.34
C PHE A 65 -17.88 -5.35 -4.64
N ALA A 66 -19.20 -5.15 -4.61
CA ALA A 66 -20.03 -5.26 -5.81
C ALA A 66 -19.60 -4.24 -6.88
N LEU A 67 -19.40 -2.98 -6.48
CA LEU A 67 -18.91 -1.91 -7.35
C LEU A 67 -17.49 -2.20 -7.86
N GLY A 68 -16.58 -2.60 -6.96
CA GLY A 68 -15.20 -2.90 -7.27
C GLY A 68 -15.03 -4.05 -8.26
N ALA A 69 -15.84 -5.10 -8.12
CA ALA A 69 -15.88 -6.22 -9.07
C ALA A 69 -16.38 -5.77 -10.46
N ALA A 70 -17.44 -4.95 -10.50
CA ALA A 70 -17.95 -4.41 -11.76
C ALA A 70 -16.92 -3.51 -12.47
N LEU A 71 -16.21 -2.66 -11.71
CA LEU A 71 -15.15 -1.80 -12.25
C LEU A 71 -13.93 -2.60 -12.71
N ALA A 72 -13.51 -3.62 -11.94
CA ALA A 72 -12.42 -4.50 -12.35
C ALA A 72 -12.71 -5.18 -13.69
N ALA A 73 -13.94 -5.66 -13.87
CA ALA A 73 -14.39 -6.24 -15.14
C ALA A 73 -14.40 -5.20 -16.27
N ALA A 74 -14.91 -3.99 -16.02
CA ALA A 74 -15.00 -2.92 -17.01
C ALA A 74 -13.62 -2.41 -17.48
N PHE A 75 -12.64 -2.35 -16.58
CA PHE A 75 -11.28 -1.91 -16.90
C PHE A 75 -10.35 -3.03 -17.36
N HIS A 76 -10.87 -4.25 -17.55
CA HIS A 76 -10.07 -5.44 -17.89
C HIS A 76 -8.87 -5.63 -16.94
N VAL A 77 -9.07 -5.34 -15.64
CA VAL A 77 -8.04 -5.58 -14.62
C VAL A 77 -7.71 -7.06 -14.63
N SER A 78 -6.43 -7.36 -14.75
CA SER A 78 -5.95 -8.74 -14.87
C SER A 78 -6.42 -9.57 -13.68
N THR A 79 -6.79 -10.83 -13.94
CA THR A 79 -7.04 -11.79 -12.86
C THR A 79 -5.75 -12.46 -12.37
N PHE A 80 -4.61 -12.09 -12.97
CA PHE A 80 -3.32 -12.65 -12.61
C PHE A 80 -3.00 -12.32 -11.15
N GLU A 81 -2.60 -13.34 -10.38
CA GLU A 81 -2.28 -13.22 -8.95
C GLU A 81 -3.39 -12.64 -8.04
N GLY A 82 -4.65 -12.56 -8.51
CA GLY A 82 -5.76 -12.00 -7.72
C GLY A 82 -5.87 -10.47 -7.77
N GLU A 83 -5.20 -9.81 -8.73
CA GLU A 83 -5.19 -8.35 -8.91
C GLU A 83 -6.59 -7.74 -8.98
N ALA A 84 -7.51 -8.33 -9.74
CA ALA A 84 -8.92 -7.93 -9.75
C ALA A 84 -9.59 -7.99 -8.35
N GLY A 85 -9.20 -8.94 -7.51
CA GLY A 85 -9.69 -9.07 -6.13
C GLY A 85 -9.14 -7.97 -5.22
N TYR A 86 -7.85 -7.64 -5.33
CA TYR A 86 -7.24 -6.53 -4.59
C TYR A 86 -7.84 -5.18 -5.02
N PHE A 87 -8.08 -5.00 -6.31
CA PHE A 87 -8.76 -3.83 -6.84
C PHE A 87 -10.16 -3.69 -6.25
N ALA A 88 -10.95 -4.77 -6.24
CA ALA A 88 -12.29 -4.75 -5.66
C ALA A 88 -12.27 -4.46 -4.14
N ALA A 89 -11.31 -5.03 -3.40
CA ALA A 89 -11.14 -4.75 -1.99
C ALA A 89 -10.77 -3.28 -1.71
N ALA A 90 -9.92 -2.67 -2.55
CA ALA A 90 -9.56 -1.25 -2.42
C ALA A 90 -10.78 -0.34 -2.60
N ILE A 91 -11.61 -0.60 -3.62
CA ILE A 91 -12.88 0.12 -3.81
C ILE A 91 -13.82 -0.11 -2.63
N ALA A 92 -13.90 -1.35 -2.11
CA ALA A 92 -14.70 -1.68 -0.93
C ALA A 92 -14.34 -0.84 0.29
N LEU A 93 -13.05 -0.67 0.56
CA LEU A 93 -12.57 0.15 1.68
C LEU A 93 -12.94 1.63 1.50
N ILE A 94 -12.77 2.18 0.29
CA ILE A 94 -13.13 3.59 0.01
C ILE A 94 -14.63 3.82 0.23
N VAL A 95 -15.47 2.95 -0.34
CA VAL A 95 -16.93 3.05 -0.20
C VAL A 95 -17.33 2.93 1.28
N THR A 96 -16.72 1.99 2.01
CA THR A 96 -16.97 1.82 3.45
C THR A 96 -16.60 3.06 4.25
N PHE A 97 -15.48 3.71 3.92
CA PHE A 97 -15.02 4.92 4.59
C PHE A 97 -15.96 6.11 4.38
N ILE A 98 -16.83 6.08 3.36
CA ILE A 98 -17.85 7.09 3.12
C ILE A 98 -19.17 6.68 3.78
N VAL A 99 -19.60 5.44 3.57
CA VAL A 99 -20.91 4.93 4.00
C VAL A 99 -21.01 4.83 5.51
N ALA A 100 -19.97 4.36 6.21
CA ALA A 100 -20.02 4.19 7.66
C ALA A 100 -20.11 5.52 8.41
N PRO A 101 -19.25 6.54 8.16
CA PRO A 101 -19.44 7.87 8.75
C PRO A 101 -20.75 8.52 8.34
N GLY A 102 -21.17 8.36 7.08
CA GLY A 102 -22.45 8.89 6.58
C GLY A 102 -23.65 8.36 7.38
N LEU A 103 -23.70 7.05 7.66
CA LEU A 103 -24.78 6.43 8.44
C LEU A 103 -24.75 6.82 9.92
N ILE A 104 -23.56 6.95 10.51
CA ILE A 104 -23.40 7.46 11.88
C ILE A 104 -23.97 8.87 11.98
N LEU A 105 -23.57 9.76 11.05
CA LEU A 105 -24.02 11.15 11.01
C LEU A 105 -25.52 11.27 10.73
N LEU A 106 -26.05 10.48 9.79
CA LEU A 106 -27.48 10.45 9.48
C LEU A 106 -28.30 10.03 10.70
N THR A 107 -27.87 8.98 11.40
CA THR A 107 -28.54 8.46 12.59
C THR A 107 -28.52 9.47 13.72
N LEU A 108 -27.38 10.11 13.96
CA LEU A 108 -27.23 11.17 14.96
C LEU A 108 -28.08 12.41 14.58
N TYR A 109 -28.09 12.80 13.30
CA TYR A 109 -28.89 13.90 12.80
C TYR A 109 -30.40 13.67 13.03
N TRP A 110 -30.90 12.47 12.72
CA TRP A 110 -32.30 12.10 12.96
C TRP A 110 -32.67 12.07 14.44
N ARG A 111 -31.72 11.82 15.34
CA ARG A 111 -31.94 11.90 16.79
C ARG A 111 -31.81 13.31 17.38
N GLY A 112 -31.68 14.32 16.53
CA GLY A 112 -31.68 15.73 16.95
C GLY A 112 -30.35 16.21 17.53
N THR A 113 -29.28 15.42 17.43
CA THR A 113 -27.93 15.87 17.81
C THR A 113 -27.35 16.68 16.66
N ARG A 114 -27.56 17.99 16.71
CA ARG A 114 -27.04 18.96 15.72
C ARG A 114 -25.87 19.70 16.33
N GLY A 115 -24.65 19.32 15.96
CA GLY A 115 -23.44 20.02 16.39
C GLY A 115 -22.34 19.87 15.36
N LEU A 116 -21.90 20.98 14.77
CA LEU A 116 -20.76 21.01 13.84
C LEU A 116 -19.51 20.37 14.45
N TRP A 117 -19.33 20.52 15.77
CA TRP A 117 -18.26 19.88 16.55
C TRP A 117 -18.29 18.34 16.53
N LEU A 118 -19.45 17.71 16.35
CA LEU A 118 -19.54 16.24 16.21
C LEU A 118 -19.03 15.78 14.84
N PHE A 119 -19.32 16.56 13.79
CA PHE A 119 -18.78 16.31 12.46
C PHE A 119 -17.26 16.49 12.45
N VAL A 120 -16.77 17.59 13.04
CA VAL A 120 -15.32 17.84 13.18
C VAL A 120 -14.66 16.72 13.99
N GLY A 121 -15.25 16.31 15.11
CA GLY A 121 -14.73 15.21 15.92
C GLY A 121 -14.69 13.87 15.18
N LEU A 122 -15.75 13.53 14.45
CA LEU A 122 -15.80 12.30 13.65
C LEU A 122 -14.77 12.33 12.51
N ILE A 123 -14.67 13.44 11.78
CA ILE A 123 -13.68 13.61 10.70
C ILE A 123 -12.26 13.45 11.27
N THR A 124 -11.96 14.10 12.40
CA THR A 124 -10.65 13.99 13.05
C THR A 124 -10.32 12.54 13.39
N VAL A 125 -11.25 11.80 14.00
CA VAL A 125 -11.04 10.37 14.33
C VAL A 125 -10.83 9.53 13.08
N CYS A 126 -11.64 9.71 12.04
CA CYS A 126 -11.50 9.00 10.78
C CYS A 126 -10.14 9.27 10.11
N VAL A 127 -9.71 10.54 10.07
CA VAL A 127 -8.41 10.93 9.51
C VAL A 127 -7.27 10.35 10.33
N SER A 128 -7.33 10.39 11.67
CA SER A 128 -6.31 9.79 12.53
C SER A 128 -6.18 8.29 12.31
N LEU A 129 -7.29 7.55 12.20
CA LEU A 129 -7.28 6.12 11.90
C LEU A 129 -6.70 5.84 10.51
N GLY A 130 -7.05 6.66 9.51
CA GLY A 130 -6.48 6.57 8.17
C GLY A 130 -4.97 6.75 8.18
N ILE A 131 -4.45 7.76 8.89
CA ILE A 131 -3.01 8.01 9.03
C ILE A 131 -2.31 6.85 9.72
N ILE A 132 -2.88 6.31 10.81
CA ILE A 132 -2.31 5.16 11.53
C ILE A 132 -2.27 3.93 10.61
N ALA A 133 -3.36 3.65 9.89
CA ALA A 133 -3.44 2.52 8.98
C ALA A 133 -2.43 2.64 7.83
N VAL A 134 -2.32 3.81 7.20
CA VAL A 134 -1.34 4.06 6.12
C VAL A 134 0.09 3.94 6.64
N SER A 135 0.38 4.51 7.82
CA SER A 135 1.72 4.44 8.42
C SER A 135 2.10 3.00 8.80
N GLY A 136 1.19 2.28 9.44
CA GLY A 136 1.38 0.88 9.83
C GLY A 136 1.55 -0.03 8.61
N PHE A 137 0.74 0.18 7.57
CA PHE A 137 0.87 -0.53 6.30
C PHE A 137 2.21 -0.24 5.62
N GLY A 138 2.64 1.03 5.58
CA GLY A 138 3.93 1.41 5.00
C GLY A 138 5.12 0.73 5.69
N ILE A 139 5.12 0.70 7.03
CA ILE A 139 6.16 0.01 7.82
C ILE A 139 6.13 -1.50 7.54
N TRP A 140 4.93 -2.11 7.56
CA TRP A 140 4.77 -3.53 7.29
C TRP A 140 5.22 -3.91 5.88
N TYR A 141 4.86 -3.10 4.88
CA TYR A 141 5.23 -3.29 3.48
C TYR A 141 6.74 -3.13 3.27
N ALA A 142 7.35 -2.09 3.84
CA ALA A 142 8.80 -1.89 3.79
C ALA A 142 9.57 -3.03 4.47
N GLY A 143 8.99 -3.64 5.51
CA GLY A 143 9.54 -4.80 6.20
C GLY A 143 9.28 -6.14 5.52
N GLN A 144 8.49 -6.20 4.44
CA GLN A 144 8.27 -7.46 3.74
C GLN A 144 9.58 -7.96 3.13
N PRO A 145 9.98 -9.22 3.39
CA PRO A 145 11.12 -9.81 2.72
C PRO A 145 10.73 -10.06 1.26
N HIS A 146 11.30 -9.27 0.34
CA HIS A 146 11.03 -9.37 -1.09
C HIS A 146 11.79 -10.54 -1.75
N VAL A 147 12.31 -11.45 -0.94
CA VAL A 147 13.04 -12.64 -1.39
C VAL A 147 12.04 -13.68 -1.89
N LEU A 148 12.43 -14.44 -2.91
CA LEU A 148 11.54 -15.43 -3.51
C LEU A 148 11.31 -16.64 -2.60
N ASN A 149 12.38 -17.12 -1.95
CA ASN A 149 12.31 -18.23 -1.00
C ASN A 149 12.96 -17.82 0.33
N ILE A 150 12.14 -17.63 1.37
CA ILE A 150 12.64 -17.23 2.70
C ILE A 150 13.10 -18.43 3.54
N ASN A 151 12.61 -19.62 3.24
CA ASN A 151 12.76 -20.82 4.09
C ASN A 151 13.67 -21.89 3.49
N GLY A 152 14.42 -21.57 2.42
CA GLY A 152 15.22 -22.54 1.70
C GLY A 152 16.27 -21.89 0.79
N PRO A 153 16.97 -22.69 -0.03
CA PRO A 153 17.95 -22.17 -0.97
C PRO A 153 17.29 -21.24 -1.99
N THR A 154 18.08 -20.30 -2.51
CA THR A 154 17.66 -19.42 -3.59
C THR A 154 17.31 -20.27 -4.82
N PRO A 155 16.09 -20.16 -5.37
CA PRO A 155 15.72 -20.84 -6.59
C PRO A 155 16.65 -20.47 -7.74
N LEU A 156 16.98 -21.44 -8.58
CA LEU A 156 17.74 -21.20 -9.80
C LEU A 156 16.79 -21.09 -10.98
N LEU A 157 17.12 -20.17 -11.89
CA LEU A 157 16.57 -20.14 -13.22
C LEU A 157 17.57 -20.84 -14.13
N GLU A 158 17.27 -22.08 -14.50
CA GLU A 158 18.01 -22.81 -15.51
C GLU A 158 17.61 -22.27 -16.89
N PHE A 159 18.61 -21.99 -17.72
CA PHE A 159 18.40 -21.47 -19.06
C PHE A 159 19.26 -22.22 -20.07
N GLU A 160 18.76 -22.25 -21.29
CA GLU A 160 19.50 -22.74 -22.44
C GLU A 160 19.47 -21.69 -23.55
N VAL A 161 20.62 -21.53 -24.19
CA VAL A 161 20.81 -20.62 -25.30
C VAL A 161 21.08 -21.41 -26.56
N LYS A 162 20.31 -21.09 -27.60
CA LYS A 162 20.47 -21.61 -28.95
C LYS A 162 21.06 -20.51 -29.84
N PRO A 163 22.25 -20.71 -30.43
CA PRO A 163 22.80 -19.80 -31.42
C PRO A 163 21.93 -19.71 -32.68
N PRO A 164 22.02 -18.59 -33.42
CA PRO A 164 21.45 -18.47 -34.77
C PRO A 164 21.91 -19.60 -35.69
N ALA A 165 21.09 -19.94 -36.68
CA ALA A 165 21.42 -21.00 -37.64
C ALA A 165 22.73 -20.65 -38.37
N GLY A 166 23.67 -21.60 -38.39
CA GLY A 166 25.00 -21.44 -39.00
C GLY A 166 26.07 -20.82 -38.10
N GLN A 167 25.72 -20.38 -36.88
CA GLN A 167 26.69 -19.86 -35.91
C GLN A 167 27.14 -20.97 -34.94
N SER A 168 28.43 -21.00 -34.61
CA SER A 168 28.99 -22.00 -33.71
C SER A 168 28.73 -21.65 -32.24
N LEU A 169 28.70 -22.66 -31.36
CA LEU A 169 28.61 -22.45 -29.91
C LEU A 169 29.78 -21.64 -29.33
N GLN A 170 30.92 -21.57 -30.04
CA GLN A 170 32.06 -20.74 -29.63
C GLN A 170 31.73 -19.25 -29.62
N SER A 171 30.69 -18.80 -30.34
CA SER A 171 30.24 -17.41 -30.25
C SER A 171 29.72 -17.04 -28.86
N LEU A 172 29.36 -18.03 -28.04
CA LEU A 172 28.94 -17.83 -26.67
C LEU A 172 30.10 -17.85 -25.67
N ALA A 173 31.32 -18.20 -26.07
CA ALA A 173 32.44 -18.47 -25.16
C ALA A 173 32.67 -17.35 -24.15
N ASP A 174 32.73 -16.10 -24.64
CA ASP A 174 32.98 -14.88 -23.84
C ASP A 174 31.69 -14.12 -23.47
N VAL A 175 30.52 -14.70 -23.76
CA VAL A 175 29.23 -14.07 -23.46
C VAL A 175 28.91 -14.21 -21.99
N GLN A 176 28.53 -13.11 -21.36
CA GLN A 176 28.14 -13.10 -19.95
C GLN A 176 26.62 -13.03 -19.82
N PRO A 177 25.97 -14.09 -19.31
CA PRO A 177 24.55 -14.05 -18.99
C PRO A 177 24.35 -13.24 -17.70
N GLU A 178 23.29 -12.44 -17.67
CA GLU A 178 22.91 -11.63 -16.52
C GLU A 178 21.38 -11.59 -16.41
N LEU A 179 20.87 -11.53 -15.18
CA LEU A 179 19.46 -11.32 -14.90
C LEU A 179 19.27 -9.96 -14.24
N ASP A 180 18.72 -9.02 -15.01
CA ASP A 180 18.35 -7.70 -14.54
C ASP A 180 16.93 -7.70 -14.00
N THR A 181 16.79 -7.15 -12.81
CA THR A 181 15.50 -6.92 -12.14
C THR A 181 15.35 -5.44 -11.81
N ASP A 182 14.18 -5.06 -11.29
CA ASP A 182 13.92 -3.73 -10.74
C ASP A 182 14.79 -3.40 -9.50
N ARG A 183 15.48 -4.39 -8.92
CA ARG A 183 16.23 -4.25 -7.66
C ARG A 183 17.71 -4.52 -7.78
N ASN A 184 18.13 -5.37 -8.70
CA ASN A 184 19.53 -5.75 -8.89
C ASN A 184 19.79 -6.36 -10.27
N ALA A 185 21.07 -6.48 -10.60
CA ALA A 185 21.58 -7.33 -11.66
C ALA A 185 22.26 -8.56 -11.02
N MET A 186 21.90 -9.77 -11.45
CA MET A 186 22.50 -11.01 -10.98
C MET A 186 23.31 -11.68 -12.09
N PRO A 187 24.60 -12.01 -11.86
CA PRO A 187 25.38 -12.72 -12.86
C PRO A 187 24.85 -14.15 -13.04
N GLY A 188 24.77 -14.59 -14.28
CA GLY A 188 24.53 -15.98 -14.64
C GLY A 188 25.84 -16.76 -14.80
N TYR A 189 25.75 -18.07 -14.69
CA TYR A 189 26.86 -19.00 -14.79
C TYR A 189 26.58 -20.03 -15.86
N TRP A 190 27.59 -20.30 -16.70
CA TRP A 190 27.50 -21.38 -17.68
C TRP A 190 27.80 -22.72 -17.01
N HIS A 191 27.06 -23.75 -17.37
CA HIS A 191 27.42 -25.12 -16.99
C HIS A 191 28.74 -25.50 -17.67
N THR A 192 29.60 -26.19 -16.92
CA THR A 192 30.88 -26.73 -17.43
C THR A 192 30.72 -28.10 -18.06
N ASP A 193 29.60 -28.76 -17.79
CA ASP A 193 29.31 -30.11 -18.27
C ASP A 193 29.01 -30.10 -19.78
N ALA A 194 29.27 -31.23 -20.43
CA ALA A 194 28.97 -31.38 -21.85
C ALA A 194 27.47 -31.15 -22.10
N PRO A 195 27.08 -30.33 -23.09
CA PRO A 195 25.67 -30.09 -23.38
C PRO A 195 24.92 -31.40 -23.62
N GLN A 196 23.76 -31.58 -22.98
CA GLN A 196 22.89 -32.73 -23.26
C GLN A 196 22.44 -32.75 -24.73
N ASP A 197 22.20 -31.57 -25.28
CA ASP A 197 21.80 -31.36 -26.67
C ASP A 197 22.94 -30.71 -27.48
N PRO A 198 23.44 -31.36 -28.54
CA PRO A 198 24.47 -30.77 -29.40
C PRO A 198 23.93 -29.51 -30.08
N GLY A 199 24.62 -28.39 -29.89
CA GLY A 199 24.24 -27.09 -30.46
C GLY A 199 23.52 -26.15 -29.50
N LEU A 200 23.35 -26.53 -28.22
CA LEU A 200 22.86 -25.66 -27.15
C LEU A 200 23.96 -25.40 -26.11
N ARG A 201 23.85 -24.28 -25.40
CA ARG A 201 24.65 -24.01 -24.19
C ARG A 201 23.71 -23.74 -23.02
N ALA A 202 23.86 -24.52 -21.95
CA ALA A 202 23.08 -24.39 -20.75
C ALA A 202 23.82 -23.60 -19.67
N GLY A 203 23.06 -22.96 -18.79
CA GLY A 203 23.56 -22.25 -17.63
C GLY A 203 22.44 -21.98 -16.64
N TYR A 204 22.79 -21.33 -15.54
CA TYR A 204 21.84 -20.99 -14.50
C TYR A 204 22.11 -19.57 -13.98
N VAL A 205 21.06 -18.95 -13.46
CA VAL A 205 21.16 -17.69 -12.73
C VAL A 205 20.30 -17.77 -11.48
N GLU A 206 20.82 -17.25 -10.38
CA GLU A 206 20.06 -17.20 -9.13
C GLU A 206 18.88 -16.24 -9.26
N LEU A 207 17.73 -16.65 -8.73
CA LEU A 207 16.53 -15.86 -8.76
C LEU A 207 16.13 -15.49 -7.33
N TYR A 208 16.78 -14.44 -6.84
CA TYR A 208 16.68 -14.03 -5.44
C TYR A 208 15.40 -13.26 -5.11
N PHE A 209 14.95 -12.36 -5.99
CA PHE A 209 13.83 -11.46 -5.71
C PHE A 209 12.49 -11.90 -6.31
N ARG A 210 11.41 -11.63 -5.57
CA ARG A 210 10.02 -11.79 -6.00
C ARG A 210 9.57 -10.56 -6.81
N THR A 211 9.71 -10.61 -8.13
CA THR A 211 9.35 -9.52 -9.06
C THR A 211 8.93 -10.08 -10.40
N SER A 212 7.93 -9.53 -11.10
CA SER A 212 7.62 -9.98 -12.47
C SER A 212 8.50 -9.32 -13.53
N GLN A 213 9.21 -8.25 -13.16
CA GLN A 213 10.09 -7.52 -14.06
C GLN A 213 11.47 -8.17 -14.08
N ARG A 214 11.67 -9.07 -15.04
CA ARG A 214 12.91 -9.80 -15.22
C ARG A 214 13.37 -9.72 -16.66
N LEU A 215 14.54 -9.13 -16.86
CA LEU A 215 15.21 -9.04 -18.15
C LEU A 215 16.45 -9.93 -18.09
N PHE A 216 16.44 -11.00 -18.87
CA PHE A 216 17.65 -11.80 -19.06
C PHE A 216 18.46 -11.19 -20.18
N VAL A 217 19.74 -10.93 -19.92
CA VAL A 217 20.64 -10.23 -20.83
C VAL A 217 21.80 -11.14 -21.16
N LEU A 218 22.05 -11.35 -22.45
CA LEU A 218 23.29 -11.92 -22.94
C LEU A 218 24.20 -10.77 -23.34
N LYS A 219 25.24 -10.53 -22.55
CA LYS A 219 26.22 -9.47 -22.80
C LYS A 219 27.29 -9.94 -23.75
N PHE A 220 27.40 -9.30 -24.90
CA PHE A 220 28.40 -9.65 -25.92
C PHE A 220 29.52 -8.60 -25.93
N PRO A 221 30.77 -8.98 -25.59
CA PRO A 221 31.89 -8.04 -25.60
C PRO A 221 32.06 -7.36 -26.97
N GLY A 222 31.86 -6.03 -27.00
CA GLY A 222 32.02 -5.23 -28.21
C GLY A 222 30.92 -5.41 -29.28
N GLN A 223 29.85 -6.13 -28.98
CA GLN A 223 28.69 -6.30 -29.88
C GLN A 223 27.39 -5.84 -29.22
N GLU A 224 26.26 -6.11 -29.86
CA GLU A 224 24.94 -5.81 -29.30
C GLU A 224 24.53 -6.86 -28.28
N ASP A 225 24.18 -6.41 -27.07
CA ASP A 225 23.59 -7.25 -26.04
C ASP A 225 22.19 -7.68 -26.48
N LYS A 226 21.83 -8.93 -26.15
CA LYS A 226 20.51 -9.49 -26.46
C LYS A 226 19.70 -9.57 -25.18
N ILE A 227 18.55 -8.90 -25.16
CA ILE A 227 17.71 -8.74 -23.97
C ILE A 227 16.39 -9.48 -24.18
N PHE A 228 16.04 -10.34 -23.23
CA PHE A 228 14.86 -11.19 -23.22
C PHE A 228 14.01 -10.87 -21.99
N ARG A 229 12.73 -10.56 -22.19
CA ARG A 229 11.80 -10.36 -21.09
C ARG A 229 11.19 -11.71 -20.70
N LEU A 230 11.53 -12.18 -19.50
CA LEU A 230 11.04 -13.48 -19.02
C LEU A 230 9.55 -13.40 -18.68
N LYS A 231 8.77 -14.37 -19.17
CA LYS A 231 7.32 -14.50 -18.95
C LYS A 231 7.02 -15.25 -17.66
N LEU A 232 7.65 -14.81 -16.56
CA LEU A 232 7.50 -15.41 -15.23
C LEU A 232 6.68 -14.49 -14.31
N PRO A 233 5.73 -15.04 -13.52
CA PRO A 233 5.02 -14.29 -12.47
C PRO A 233 5.99 -13.76 -11.41
N ALA A 234 5.53 -12.87 -10.54
CA ALA A 234 6.37 -12.39 -9.44
C ALA A 234 6.83 -13.55 -8.55
N ASN A 235 5.95 -14.53 -8.33
CA ASN A 235 6.26 -15.79 -7.66
C ASN A 235 6.15 -16.99 -8.63
N PRO A 236 7.25 -17.41 -9.27
CA PRO A 236 7.26 -18.54 -10.18
C PRO A 236 7.49 -19.88 -9.46
N MET A 237 7.02 -20.09 -8.22
CA MET A 237 7.25 -21.34 -7.46
C MET A 237 6.29 -22.50 -7.79
N ARG A 238 5.36 -22.32 -8.72
CA ARG A 238 4.39 -23.37 -9.10
C ARG A 238 5.06 -24.42 -10.00
N GLU A 239 4.67 -25.69 -9.84
CA GLU A 239 5.23 -26.85 -10.56
C GLU A 239 5.29 -26.67 -12.09
N LYS A 240 4.30 -26.01 -12.69
CA LYS A 240 4.30 -25.74 -14.14
C LYS A 240 5.52 -24.98 -14.66
N TYR A 241 6.23 -24.24 -13.79
CA TYR A 241 7.44 -23.51 -14.16
C TYR A 241 8.71 -24.37 -14.04
N ARG A 242 8.62 -25.60 -13.53
CA ARG A 242 9.71 -26.60 -13.57
C ARG A 242 9.88 -27.20 -14.97
N ALA A 243 8.88 -27.08 -15.84
CA ALA A 243 8.98 -27.46 -17.25
C ALA A 243 9.68 -26.36 -18.06
N TRP A 244 10.41 -26.77 -19.10
CA TRP A 244 11.01 -25.83 -20.06
C TRP A 244 9.94 -24.97 -20.72
N SER A 245 10.19 -23.66 -20.78
CA SER A 245 9.39 -22.74 -21.57
C SER A 245 9.61 -22.95 -23.08
N ASP A 246 8.72 -22.38 -23.88
CA ASP A 246 8.91 -22.25 -25.32
C ASP A 246 10.14 -21.39 -25.63
N TRP A 247 10.78 -21.67 -26.76
CA TRP A 247 11.86 -20.86 -27.29
C TRP A 247 11.41 -19.41 -27.54
N GLN A 248 12.21 -18.47 -27.05
CA GLN A 248 11.94 -17.04 -27.11
C GLN A 248 13.08 -16.31 -27.82
N ASN A 249 12.72 -15.44 -28.75
CA ASN A 249 13.64 -14.49 -29.37
C ASN A 249 13.90 -13.30 -28.43
N PRO A 250 14.98 -12.53 -28.63
CA PRO A 250 15.19 -11.29 -27.87
C PRO A 250 14.03 -10.33 -28.12
N ASP A 251 13.59 -9.67 -27.06
CA ASP A 251 12.63 -8.57 -27.14
C ASP A 251 13.34 -7.28 -27.56
N PHE A 252 14.61 -7.12 -27.14
CA PHE A 252 15.43 -5.93 -27.42
C PHE A 252 16.89 -6.28 -27.70
N VAL A 253 17.57 -5.36 -28.38
CA VAL A 253 19.02 -5.33 -28.55
C VAL A 253 19.55 -4.01 -28.03
N ALA A 254 20.68 -4.04 -27.32
CA ALA A 254 21.31 -2.86 -26.76
C ALA A 254 22.77 -2.72 -27.23
N LYS A 255 23.13 -1.51 -27.66
CA LYS A 255 24.52 -1.13 -27.95
C LYS A 255 25.02 -0.22 -26.84
N ALA A 256 26.30 -0.32 -26.51
CA ALA A 256 26.92 0.57 -25.53
C ALA A 256 26.67 2.05 -25.89
N GLY A 257 26.07 2.80 -24.95
CA GLY A 257 25.76 4.21 -25.13
C GLY A 257 24.54 4.54 -25.99
N GLN A 258 23.75 3.53 -26.40
CA GLN A 258 22.50 3.74 -27.16
C GLN A 258 21.30 3.18 -26.40
N GLN A 259 20.13 3.74 -26.67
CA GLN A 259 18.88 3.23 -26.11
C GLN A 259 18.54 1.86 -26.74
N PRO A 260 18.05 0.88 -25.94
CA PRO A 260 17.65 -0.41 -26.46
C PRO A 260 16.60 -0.27 -27.58
N SER A 261 16.76 -1.07 -28.63
CA SER A 261 15.87 -1.09 -29.80
C SER A 261 15.36 -2.50 -30.07
N ARG A 262 14.31 -2.64 -30.90
CA ARG A 262 13.83 -3.98 -31.27
C ARG A 262 14.81 -4.64 -32.24
N PRO A 263 15.01 -5.96 -32.18
CA PRO A 263 15.79 -6.67 -33.18
C PRO A 263 15.17 -6.50 -34.57
N SER A 264 16.01 -6.20 -35.55
CA SER A 264 15.59 -5.98 -36.95
C SER A 264 15.67 -7.25 -37.81
N GLY A 265 16.24 -8.34 -37.27
CA GLY A 265 16.54 -9.58 -38.00
C GLY A 265 15.75 -10.81 -37.50
N GLY A 266 15.61 -11.82 -38.38
CA GLY A 266 14.91 -13.08 -38.08
C GLY A 266 15.80 -14.26 -37.68
N ASN A 267 17.12 -14.10 -37.69
CA ASN A 267 18.09 -15.14 -37.29
C ASN A 267 18.85 -14.67 -36.04
N GLU A 268 18.19 -14.77 -34.89
CA GLU A 268 18.69 -14.28 -33.60
C GLU A 268 18.94 -15.44 -32.63
N TYR A 269 19.69 -15.17 -31.55
CA TYR A 269 19.81 -16.09 -30.43
C TYR A 269 18.44 -16.35 -29.82
N GLN A 270 18.20 -17.59 -29.39
CA GLN A 270 16.96 -17.95 -28.71
C GLN A 270 17.27 -18.48 -27.32
N ILE A 271 16.37 -18.22 -26.38
CA ILE A 271 16.44 -18.81 -25.04
C ILE A 271 15.20 -19.63 -24.72
N ARG A 272 15.39 -20.67 -23.91
CA ARG A 272 14.34 -21.28 -23.11
C ARG A 272 14.83 -21.39 -21.67
N TYR A 273 13.90 -21.45 -20.73
CA TYR A 273 14.21 -21.46 -19.30
C TYR A 273 13.18 -22.25 -18.51
N LYS A 274 13.60 -22.73 -17.34
CA LYS A 274 12.76 -23.36 -16.31
C LYS A 274 13.25 -22.96 -14.92
N MET A 275 12.39 -23.14 -13.94
CA MET A 275 12.75 -22.99 -12.53
C MET A 275 13.28 -24.33 -12.00
N ASP A 276 14.42 -24.27 -11.33
CA ASP A 276 14.93 -25.34 -10.48
C ASP A 276 14.88 -24.86 -9.03
N TYR A 277 13.96 -25.44 -8.27
CA TYR A 277 13.98 -25.28 -6.82
C TYR A 277 14.79 -26.46 -6.34
N GLN A 278 16.02 -26.21 -5.94
CA GLN A 278 16.88 -27.23 -5.35
C GLN A 278 16.10 -27.90 -4.22
N ASP A 279 15.54 -29.08 -4.50
CA ASP A 279 14.75 -29.84 -3.53
C ASP A 279 15.75 -30.38 -2.51
N ARG A 280 15.48 -30.15 -1.22
CA ARG A 280 16.30 -30.66 -0.10
C ARG A 280 16.28 -32.18 -0.02
#